data_AF-A0A0B8P8T1-F1
#
_entry.id   AF-A0A0B8P8T1-F1
#
_cell.length_a   1.000
_cell.length_b   1.000
_cell.length_c   1.000
_cell.angle_alpha   90.00
_cell.angle_beta   90.00
_cell.angle_gamma   90.00
#
_symmetry.space_group_name_H-M   'P 1'
#
loop_
_entity.id
_entity.type
_entity.pdbx_description
1 polymer ?
#
loop_
_entity_poly.entity_id
_entity_poly.type
_entity_poly.pdbx_seq_one_letter_code
_entity_poly.pdbx_strand_id
1 'polypeptide(L)'
;MSFGVELLMSQNIHAARRMASELDSLNQTRKEIEEGMKQEAMAFCERLQFSSDKEMPYGLALFQRDWHQGVIGILASRIKEQFHRPVIAFADGGDGVIKVLVALSWACTCEIR
;
A
#
# COMPACT_ATOMS: atom_id res chain seq x y z
N MET A 1 9.63 15.55 -19.93
CA MET A 1 10.32 15.46 -18.63
C MET A 1 9.25 15.38 -17.56
N SER A 2 9.52 14.84 -16.37
CA SER A 2 8.48 14.85 -15.33
C SER A 2 8.30 16.28 -14.80
N PHE A 3 7.07 16.65 -14.50
CA PHE A 3 6.70 18.01 -14.06
C PHE A 3 7.52 18.50 -12.85
N GLY A 4 7.90 17.59 -11.95
CA GLY A 4 8.81 17.88 -10.83
C GLY A 4 10.24 18.25 -11.25
N VAL A 5 10.77 17.64 -12.31
CA VAL A 5 12.11 17.98 -12.83
C VAL A 5 12.10 19.36 -13.47
N GLU A 6 11.03 19.73 -14.18
CA GLU A 6 10.86 21.06 -14.76
C GLU A 6 10.79 22.15 -13.68
N LEU A 7 10.11 21.88 -12.56
CA LEU A 7 10.14 22.74 -11.38
C LEU A 7 11.56 22.95 -10.84
N LEU A 8 12.30 21.85 -10.62
CA LEU A 8 13.66 21.89 -10.05
C LEU A 8 14.67 22.61 -10.96
N MET A 9 14.43 22.63 -12.27
CA MET A 9 15.29 23.28 -13.26
C MET A 9 14.89 24.72 -13.59
N SER A 10 13.76 25.21 -13.05
CA SER A 10 13.25 26.54 -13.38
C SER A 10 14.14 27.66 -12.83
N GLN A 11 14.58 28.57 -13.70
CA GLN A 11 15.32 29.78 -13.32
C GLN A 11 14.42 30.98 -13.01
N ASN A 12 13.12 30.88 -13.30
CA ASN A 12 12.15 31.92 -13.00
C ASN A 12 11.35 31.56 -11.74
N ILE A 13 11.50 32.38 -10.69
CA ILE A 13 10.85 32.15 -9.40
C ILE A 13 9.32 32.19 -9.47
N HIS A 14 8.74 33.04 -10.34
CA HIS A 14 7.30 33.13 -10.51
C HIS A 14 6.73 31.89 -11.19
N ALA A 15 7.44 31.38 -12.21
CA ALA A 15 7.06 30.13 -12.88
C ALA A 15 7.20 28.93 -11.94
N ALA A 16 8.33 28.85 -11.20
CA ALA A 16 8.56 27.81 -10.20
C ALA A 16 7.47 27.79 -9.13
N ARG A 17 7.08 28.96 -8.60
CA ARG A 17 6.04 29.04 -7.57
C ARG A 17 4.67 28.56 -8.07
N ARG A 18 4.32 28.82 -9.33
CA ARG A 18 3.08 28.27 -9.93
C ARG A 18 3.14 26.75 -10.06
N MET A 19 4.22 26.22 -10.63
CA MET A 19 4.41 24.76 -10.79
C MET A 19 4.43 24.04 -9.44
N ALA A 20 5.06 24.63 -8.42
CA ALA A 20 5.07 24.08 -7.07
C ALA A 20 3.66 24.00 -6.46
N SER A 21 2.84 25.04 -6.63
CA SER A 21 1.45 25.04 -6.15
C SER A 21 0.60 23.96 -6.84
N GLU A 22 0.82 23.74 -8.14
CA GLU A 22 0.11 22.71 -8.89
C GLU A 22 0.55 21.29 -8.48
N LEU A 23 1.87 21.07 -8.33
CA LEU A 23 2.40 19.81 -7.78
C LEU A 23 1.90 19.53 -6.38
N ASP A 24 1.80 20.56 -5.53
CA ASP A 24 1.30 20.39 -4.17
C ASP A 24 -0.18 20.02 -4.16
N SER A 25 -0.99 20.65 -5.01
CA SER A 25 -2.40 20.27 -5.21
C SER A 25 -2.54 18.82 -5.66
N LEU A 26 -1.74 18.38 -6.64
CA LEU A 26 -1.75 16.99 -7.13
C LEU A 26 -1.33 16.00 -6.04
N ASN A 27 -0.29 16.34 -5.27
CA ASN A 27 0.14 15.54 -4.14
C ASN A 27 -0.93 15.46 -3.05
N GLN A 28 -1.64 16.54 -2.79
CA GLN A 28 -2.72 16.59 -1.80
C GLN A 28 -3.89 15.69 -2.23
N THR A 29 -4.34 15.81 -3.48
CA THR A 29 -5.38 14.92 -4.04
C THR A 29 -4.96 13.45 -3.97
N ARG A 30 -3.70 13.14 -4.31
CA ARG A 30 -3.17 11.77 -4.18
C ARG A 30 -3.26 11.27 -2.73
N LYS A 31 -2.82 12.08 -1.75
CA LYS A 31 -2.86 11.72 -0.32
C LYS A 31 -4.28 11.48 0.17
N GLU A 32 -5.24 12.27 -0.27
CA GLU A 32 -6.65 12.10 0.10
C GLU A 32 -7.21 10.77 -0.39
N ILE A 33 -6.91 10.41 -1.65
CA ILE A 33 -7.27 9.10 -2.21
C ILE A 33 -6.61 7.98 -1.40
N GLU A 34 -5.30 8.08 -1.14
CA GLU A 34 -4.57 7.07 -0.37
C GLU A 34 -5.10 6.90 1.06
N GLU A 35 -5.48 7.99 1.73
CA GLU A 35 -6.03 7.92 3.09
C GLU A 35 -7.43 7.26 3.11
N GLY A 36 -8.29 7.56 2.14
CA GLY A 36 -9.59 6.88 2.00
C GLY A 36 -9.42 5.37 1.81
N MET A 37 -8.52 4.97 0.91
CA MET A 37 -8.22 3.55 0.67
C MET A 37 -7.60 2.87 1.89
N LYS A 38 -6.78 3.58 2.66
CA LYS A 38 -6.21 3.08 3.91
C LYS A 38 -7.29 2.85 4.98
N GLN A 39 -8.29 3.72 5.07
CA GLN A 39 -9.42 3.53 5.98
C GLN A 39 -10.26 2.31 5.58
N GLU A 40 -10.55 2.13 4.30
CA GLU A 40 -11.25 0.94 3.79
C GLU A 40 -10.47 -0.35 4.05
N ALA A 41 -9.16 -0.31 3.80
CA ALA A 41 -8.22 -1.39 4.09
C ALA A 41 -8.22 -1.74 5.59
N MET A 42 -8.20 -0.75 6.49
CA MET A 42 -8.29 -0.98 7.93
C MET A 42 -9.63 -1.60 8.34
N ALA A 43 -10.74 -1.11 7.79
CA ALA A 43 -12.06 -1.69 8.03
C ALA A 43 -12.19 -3.12 7.50
N PHE A 44 -11.46 -3.46 6.43
CA PHE A 44 -11.34 -4.85 5.95
C PHE A 44 -10.58 -5.72 6.95
N CYS A 45 -9.45 -5.26 7.50
CA CYS A 45 -8.69 -5.97 8.53
C CYS A 45 -9.51 -6.22 9.81
N GLU A 46 -10.33 -5.26 10.22
CA GLU A 46 -11.19 -5.40 11.42
C GLU A 46 -12.33 -6.40 11.22
N ARG A 47 -12.83 -6.51 9.98
CA ARG A 47 -13.86 -7.49 9.60
C ARG A 47 -13.29 -8.90 9.42
N LEU A 48 -12.01 -9.03 9.14
CA LEU A 48 -11.31 -10.32 9.16
C LEU A 48 -11.29 -10.83 10.61
N GLN A 49 -12.23 -11.70 10.94
CA GLN A 49 -12.27 -12.42 12.21
C GLN A 49 -12.18 -13.91 11.91
N PHE A 50 -11.08 -14.54 12.29
CA PHE A 50 -10.98 -16.00 12.28
C PHE A 50 -11.51 -16.55 13.60
N SER A 51 -12.50 -17.44 13.52
CA SER A 51 -13.27 -17.90 14.68
C SER A 51 -12.49 -18.79 15.65
N SER A 52 -11.32 -19.32 15.25
CA SER A 52 -10.43 -20.07 16.13
C SER A 52 -9.01 -20.19 15.59
N ASP A 53 -8.02 -20.16 16.49
CA ASP A 53 -6.59 -20.31 16.17
C ASP A 53 -6.26 -21.68 15.54
N LYS A 54 -7.08 -22.71 15.81
CA LYS A 54 -6.91 -24.06 15.26
C LYS A 54 -7.27 -24.20 13.78
N GLU A 55 -8.01 -23.25 13.21
CA GLU A 55 -8.40 -23.25 11.80
C GLU A 55 -7.68 -22.16 10.99
N MET A 56 -6.77 -21.42 11.64
CA MET A 56 -6.08 -20.31 10.99
C MET A 56 -4.96 -20.85 10.08
N PRO A 57 -4.95 -20.48 8.78
CA PRO A 57 -3.92 -20.93 7.86
C PRO A 57 -2.53 -20.42 8.27
N TYR A 58 -1.48 -21.13 7.84
CA TYR A 58 -0.09 -20.77 8.13
C TYR A 58 0.33 -19.41 7.54
N GLY A 59 -0.42 -18.87 6.60
CA GLY A 59 -0.22 -17.56 5.99
C GLY A 59 -1.49 -17.06 5.30
N LEU A 60 -1.55 -15.76 5.05
CA LEU A 60 -2.70 -15.09 4.44
C LEU A 60 -2.31 -14.54 3.07
N ALA A 61 -3.11 -14.84 2.05
CA ALA A 61 -2.98 -14.27 0.71
C ALA A 61 -4.22 -13.42 0.41
N LEU A 62 -4.01 -12.17 0.07
CA LEU A 62 -5.08 -11.18 -0.07
C LEU A 62 -4.95 -10.43 -1.38
N PHE A 63 -6.01 -10.42 -2.17
CA PHE A 63 -6.09 -9.65 -3.40
C PHE A 63 -7.39 -8.89 -3.44
N GLN A 64 -7.31 -7.59 -3.73
CA GLN A 64 -8.46 -6.79 -4.07
C GLN A 64 -8.08 -5.88 -5.22
N ARG A 65 -8.93 -5.86 -6.25
CA ARG A 65 -8.67 -5.12 -7.49
C ARG A 65 -8.55 -3.62 -7.26
N ASP A 66 -9.31 -3.12 -6.29
CA ASP A 66 -9.37 -1.70 -5.96
C ASP A 66 -8.19 -1.27 -5.07
N TRP A 67 -7.32 -2.17 -4.62
CA TRP A 67 -6.16 -1.77 -3.83
C TRP A 67 -5.07 -1.16 -4.69
N HIS A 68 -4.65 0.05 -4.31
CA HIS A 68 -3.48 0.68 -4.88
C HIS A 68 -2.19 0.11 -4.29
N GLN A 69 -1.16 0.07 -5.15
CA GLN A 69 0.21 -0.30 -4.80
C GLN A 69 0.77 0.43 -3.57
N GLY A 70 0.31 1.66 -3.29
CA GLY A 70 0.74 2.44 -2.13
C GLY A 70 0.15 1.95 -0.80
N VAL A 71 -0.96 1.21 -0.82
CA VAL A 71 -1.73 0.82 0.38
C VAL A 71 -1.45 -0.62 0.79
N ILE A 72 -1.17 -1.53 -0.16
CA ILE A 72 -0.97 -2.96 0.11
C ILE A 72 0.15 -3.25 1.13
N GLY A 73 1.16 -2.39 1.22
CA GLY A 73 2.24 -2.53 2.21
C GLY A 73 1.78 -2.34 3.65
N ILE A 74 0.98 -1.29 3.88
CA ILE A 74 0.43 -0.96 5.21
C ILE A 74 -0.54 -2.06 5.65
N LEU A 75 -1.40 -2.51 4.72
CA LEU A 75 -2.35 -3.59 4.97
C LEU A 75 -1.61 -4.88 5.34
N ALA A 76 -0.63 -5.31 4.53
CA ALA A 76 0.11 -6.53 4.78
C ALA A 76 0.83 -6.52 6.15
N SER A 77 1.44 -5.39 6.54
CA SER A 77 2.10 -5.28 7.85
C SER A 77 1.10 -5.37 9.00
N ARG A 78 -0.04 -4.67 8.92
CA ARG A 78 -1.08 -4.71 9.96
C ARG A 78 -1.67 -6.10 10.14
N ILE A 79 -2.01 -6.77 9.04
CA ILE A 79 -2.58 -8.13 9.10
C ILE A 79 -1.55 -9.11 9.66
N LYS A 80 -0.28 -8.97 9.27
CA LYS A 80 0.82 -9.75 9.86
C LYS A 80 0.94 -9.50 11.37
N GLU A 81 0.82 -8.26 11.82
CA GLU A 81 0.86 -7.90 13.24
C GLU A 81 -0.35 -8.42 14.03
N GLN A 82 -1.54 -8.42 13.42
CA GLN A 82 -2.79 -8.86 14.04
C GLN A 82 -2.87 -10.39 14.16
N PHE A 83 -2.45 -11.12 13.13
CA PHE A 83 -2.57 -12.58 13.09
C PHE A 83 -1.27 -13.31 13.39
N HIS A 84 -0.14 -12.60 13.48
CA HIS A 84 1.18 -13.19 13.67
C HIS A 84 1.49 -14.30 12.65
N ARG A 85 1.08 -14.09 11.40
CA ARG A 85 1.32 -14.99 10.26
C ARG A 85 1.92 -14.20 9.09
N PRO A 86 2.71 -14.85 8.21
CA PRO A 86 3.10 -14.28 6.92
C PRO A 86 1.89 -13.82 6.12
N VAL A 87 2.00 -12.64 5.49
CA VAL A 87 0.94 -12.06 4.66
C VAL A 87 1.50 -11.72 3.29
N ILE A 88 0.78 -12.11 2.24
CA ILE A 88 1.05 -11.73 0.86
C ILE A 88 -0.14 -10.90 0.38
N ALA A 89 0.11 -9.63 0.07
CA ALA A 89 -0.90 -8.72 -0.47
C ALA A 89 -0.61 -8.46 -1.95
N PHE A 90 -1.67 -8.53 -2.76
CA PHE A 90 -1.63 -8.33 -4.20
C PHE A 90 -2.44 -7.07 -4.56
N ALA A 91 -1.91 -6.25 -5.46
CA ALA A 91 -2.60 -5.10 -6.07
C ALA A 91 -2.56 -5.21 -7.60
N ASP A 92 -3.56 -4.63 -8.25
CA ASP A 92 -3.50 -4.38 -9.68
C ASP A 92 -2.44 -3.29 -9.96
N GLY A 93 -1.43 -3.66 -10.73
CA GLY A 93 -0.33 -2.78 -11.14
C GLY A 93 -0.62 -2.04 -12.45
N GLY A 94 -1.74 -2.32 -13.11
CA GLY A 94 -2.03 -1.88 -14.47
C GLY A 94 -1.38 -2.76 -15.53
N ASP A 95 -1.86 -2.65 -16.78
CA ASP A 95 -1.29 -3.32 -17.96
C ASP A 95 -1.12 -4.85 -17.82
N GLY A 96 -2.01 -5.50 -17.08
CA GLY A 96 -1.97 -6.95 -16.81
C GLY A 96 -0.88 -7.38 -15.83
N VAL A 97 -0.21 -6.42 -15.16
CA VAL A 97 0.81 -6.68 -14.15
C VAL A 97 0.17 -6.70 -12.77
N ILE A 98 0.45 -7.74 -11.98
CA ILE A 98 0.06 -7.80 -10.57
C ILE A 98 1.28 -7.41 -9.72
N LYS A 99 1.11 -6.42 -8.84
CA LYS A 99 2.13 -6.08 -7.85
C LYS A 99 1.90 -6.86 -6.57
N VAL A 100 2.98 -7.40 -6.03
CA VAL A 100 2.96 -8.25 -4.84
C VAL A 100 3.84 -7.65 -3.76
N LEU A 101 3.34 -7.62 -2.53
CA LEU A 101 4.13 -7.29 -1.35
C LEU A 101 3.99 -8.40 -0.31
N VAL A 102 5.14 -8.87 0.17
CA VAL A 102 5.23 -9.93 1.18
C VAL A 102 5.64 -9.30 2.51
N ALA A 103 4.79 -9.44 3.51
CA ALA A 103 5.08 -9.07 4.89
C ALA A 103 5.35 -10.34 5.71
N LEU A 104 6.60 -10.52 6.12
CA LEU A 104 7.04 -11.65 6.93
C LEU A 104 7.11 -11.26 8.41
N SER A 105 6.71 -12.18 9.29
CA SER A 105 7.02 -12.08 10.72
C SER A 105 8.45 -12.59 10.95
N TRP A 106 9.27 -11.83 11.68
CA TRP A 106 10.65 -12.22 12.04
C TRP A 106 10.70 -13.52 12.86
N ALA A 107 9.56 -13.99 13.37
CA ALA A 107 9.43 -15.24 14.12
C ALA A 107 9.25 -16.50 13.24
N CYS A 108 9.14 -16.37 11.92
CA CYS A 108 9.12 -17.53 11.02
C CYS A 108 10.54 -17.97 10.68
N THR A 109 11.22 -18.62 11.62
CA THR A 109 12.32 -19.55 11.31
C THR A 109 11.69 -20.76 10.62
N CYS A 110 11.42 -20.64 9.33
CA CYS A 110 10.88 -21.71 8.53
C CYS A 110 12.04 -22.63 8.15
N GLU A 111 12.31 -23.67 8.96
CA GLU A 111 12.94 -24.88 8.44
C GLU A 111 11.96 -25.48 7.44
N ILE A 112 12.19 -25.18 6.16
CA ILE A 112 11.58 -25.92 5.06
C ILE A 112 12.16 -27.33 5.14
N ARG A 113 11.32 -28.28 5.53
CA ARG A 113 11.62 -29.71 5.49
C ARG A 113 10.80 -30.37 4.39
#